data_AF-A0A7X7B2M5-F1
#
_entry.id   AF-A0A7X7B2M5-F1
#
_cell.length_a   1.000
_cell.length_b   1.000
_cell.length_c   1.000
_cell.angle_alpha   90.00
_cell.angle_beta   90.00
_cell.angle_gamma   90.00
#
_symmetry.space_group_name_H-M   'P 1'
#
loop_
_entity.id
_entity.type
_entity.pdbx_description
1 polymer ?
#
loop_
_entity_poly.entity_id
_entity_poly.type
_entity_poly.pdbx_seq_one_letter_code
_entity_poly.pdbx_strand_id
1 'polypeptide(L)'
;MGIRNRRKLFQTIEQIDAAKYVRPTVVAVMDLDDFKLFNDKYGHVSGDEILKAFADVLQSYEVNHNLKFYRYGGEEFVALAWEYNISEVKEIFESIKSDVNAIGGSAINVGVSTGLVPSDIHAMKSFDLYLNLADSALYQAKDLGKNRVIVYGGVTRS
;
A
#
# COMPACT_ATOMS: atom_id res chain seq x y z
N MET A 1 17.03 3.65 7.83
CA MET A 1 16.87 2.64 6.75
C MET A 1 15.56 2.95 6.03
N GLY A 2 15.43 2.63 4.75
CA GLY A 2 14.31 3.11 3.94
C GLY A 2 13.62 1.98 3.18
N ILE A 3 12.32 2.14 2.97
CA ILE A 3 11.52 1.26 2.11
C ILE A 3 12.11 1.21 0.70
N ARG A 4 12.01 0.02 0.07
CA ARG A 4 12.47 -0.22 -1.30
C ARG A 4 11.82 0.77 -2.27
N ASN A 5 12.57 1.31 -3.23
CA ASN A 5 12.02 2.28 -4.17
C ASN A 5 11.35 1.61 -5.38
N ARG A 6 10.66 2.41 -6.20
CA ARG A 6 10.04 2.03 -7.47
C ARG A 6 10.95 1.16 -8.36
N ARG A 7 12.24 1.50 -8.48
CA ARG A 7 13.19 0.68 -9.26
C ARG A 7 13.29 -0.76 -8.73
N LYS A 8 13.32 -0.94 -7.40
CA LYS A 8 13.40 -2.26 -6.79
C LYS A 8 12.09 -3.06 -6.92
N LEU A 9 10.95 -2.39 -7.01
CA LEU A 9 9.67 -3.03 -7.34
C LEU A 9 9.75 -3.68 -8.72
N PHE A 10 10.10 -2.92 -9.76
CA PHE A 10 10.22 -3.47 -11.13
C PHE A 10 11.23 -4.61 -11.22
N GLN A 11 12.39 -4.50 -10.55
CA GLN A 11 13.34 -5.62 -10.46
C GLN A 11 12.76 -6.87 -9.81
N THR A 12 11.86 -6.71 -8.83
CA THR A 12 11.19 -7.85 -8.20
C THR A 12 10.22 -8.51 -9.18
N ILE A 13 9.46 -7.71 -9.93
CA ILE A 13 8.53 -8.21 -10.96
C ILE A 13 9.27 -8.93 -12.09
N GLU A 14 10.39 -8.38 -12.59
CA GLU A 14 11.23 -9.05 -13.59
C GLU A 14 11.76 -10.41 -13.11
N GLN A 15 12.10 -10.51 -11.82
CA GLN A 15 12.55 -11.78 -11.23
C GLN A 15 11.43 -12.82 -11.12
N ILE A 16 10.19 -12.38 -10.89
CA ILE A 16 9.00 -13.25 -10.91
C ILE A 16 8.71 -13.74 -12.33
N ASP A 17 8.79 -12.85 -13.32
CA ASP A 17 8.57 -13.15 -14.75
C ASP A 17 9.56 -14.20 -15.28
N ALA A 18 10.82 -14.14 -14.83
CA ALA A 18 11.84 -15.14 -15.15
C ALA A 18 11.58 -16.55 -14.55
N ALA A 19 10.39 -16.80 -13.99
CA ALA A 19 9.96 -18.04 -13.32
C ALA A 19 10.88 -18.48 -12.17
N LYS A 20 11.62 -17.55 -11.56
CA LYS A 20 12.58 -17.85 -10.50
C LYS A 20 11.97 -17.85 -9.09
N TYR A 21 10.77 -17.29 -8.93
CA TYR A 21 10.16 -17.03 -7.63
C TYR A 21 8.65 -17.30 -7.60
N VAL A 22 8.14 -17.50 -6.38
CA VAL A 22 6.71 -17.57 -6.08
C VAL A 22 6.04 -16.25 -6.47
N ARG A 23 4.85 -16.34 -7.05
CA ARG A 23 4.08 -15.20 -7.53
C ARG A 23 3.30 -14.55 -6.38
N PRO A 24 3.18 -13.22 -6.37
CA PRO A 24 2.33 -12.54 -5.41
C PRO A 24 0.87 -12.86 -5.68
N THR A 25 0.13 -13.11 -4.61
CA THR A 25 -1.31 -13.44 -4.62
C THR A 25 -2.18 -12.18 -4.49
N VAL A 26 -1.62 -11.06 -4.02
CA VAL A 26 -2.31 -9.76 -3.95
C VAL A 26 -1.34 -8.62 -4.26
N VAL A 27 -1.84 -7.62 -5.00
CA VAL A 27 -1.20 -6.31 -5.16
C VAL A 27 -2.00 -5.27 -4.36
N ALA A 28 -1.29 -4.41 -3.64
CA ALA A 28 -1.86 -3.27 -2.94
C ALA A 28 -1.25 -1.96 -3.43
N VAL A 29 -2.07 -0.92 -3.57
CA VAL A 29 -1.62 0.47 -3.75
C VAL A 29 -2.16 1.29 -2.58
N MET A 30 -1.28 2.02 -1.93
CA MET A 30 -1.54 2.84 -0.75
C MET A 30 -1.15 4.29 -1.01
N ASP A 31 -1.89 5.21 -0.43
CA ASP A 31 -1.58 6.64 -0.47
C ASP A 31 -2.00 7.32 0.85
N LEU A 32 -1.15 8.21 1.36
CA LEU A 32 -1.46 8.99 2.55
C LEU A 32 -2.48 10.07 2.21
N ASP A 33 -3.60 10.05 2.93
CA ASP A 33 -4.72 10.95 2.67
C ASP A 33 -4.35 12.40 2.98
N ASP A 34 -4.64 13.29 2.02
CA ASP A 34 -4.44 14.75 2.17
C ASP A 34 -3.00 15.16 2.53
N PHE A 35 -1.99 14.36 2.14
CA PHE A 35 -0.61 14.60 2.51
C PHE A 35 -0.07 15.97 2.06
N LYS A 36 -0.50 16.47 0.89
CA LYS A 36 -0.21 17.85 0.49
C LYS A 36 -0.77 18.89 1.46
N LEU A 37 -2.03 18.76 1.89
CA LEU A 37 -2.65 19.67 2.86
C LEU A 37 -1.95 19.59 4.23
N PHE A 38 -1.50 18.39 4.60
CA PHE A 38 -0.67 18.21 5.79
C PHE A 38 0.64 19.00 5.68
N ASN A 39 1.36 18.89 4.55
CA ASN A 39 2.58 19.65 4.30
C ASN A 39 2.33 21.17 4.29
N ASP A 40 1.23 21.62 3.69
CA ASP A 40 0.89 23.04 3.66
C ASP A 40 0.62 23.59 5.08
N LYS A 41 0.10 22.76 5.98
CA LYS A 41 -0.22 23.13 7.37
C LYS A 41 0.95 23.02 8.34
N TYR A 42 1.75 21.96 8.25
CA TYR A 42 2.79 21.62 9.24
C TYR A 42 4.22 21.76 8.69
N GLY A 43 4.37 21.99 7.39
CA GLY A 43 5.65 22.10 6.71
C GLY A 43 6.24 20.75 6.30
N HIS A 44 7.11 20.79 5.30
CA HIS A 44 7.74 19.60 4.70
C HIS A 44 8.57 18.77 5.69
N VAL A 45 9.19 19.40 6.70
CA VAL A 45 9.96 18.68 7.72
C VAL A 45 9.07 17.70 8.49
N SER A 46 7.89 18.16 8.92
CA SER A 46 6.91 17.29 9.57
C SER A 46 6.33 16.26 8.59
N GLY A 47 6.15 16.61 7.32
CA GLY A 47 5.75 15.65 6.29
C GLY A 47 6.74 14.49 6.14
N ASP A 48 8.04 14.79 6.14
CA ASP A 48 9.10 13.80 6.11
C ASP A 48 9.10 12.90 7.35
N GLU A 49 8.75 13.45 8.52
CA GLU A 49 8.58 12.67 9.75
C GLU A 49 7.38 11.70 9.65
N ILE A 50 6.25 12.15 9.10
CA ILE A 50 5.09 11.29 8.86
C ILE A 50 5.42 10.19 7.85
N LEU A 51 6.12 10.50 6.75
CA LEU A 51 6.54 9.49 5.78
C LEU A 51 7.48 8.45 6.39
N LYS A 52 8.37 8.86 7.29
CA LYS A 52 9.25 7.94 8.03
C LYS A 52 8.44 7.07 8.99
N ALA A 53 7.54 7.65 9.77
CA ALA A 53 6.68 6.90 10.69
C ALA A 53 5.79 5.90 9.93
N PHE A 54 5.21 6.31 8.80
CA PHE A 54 4.45 5.41 7.95
C PHE A 54 5.33 4.27 7.42
N ALA A 55 6.53 4.59 6.95
CA ALA A 55 7.47 3.58 6.49
C ALA A 55 7.90 2.59 7.59
N ASP A 56 8.01 3.05 8.84
CA ASP A 56 8.34 2.20 9.98
C ASP A 56 7.18 1.26 10.34
N VAL A 57 5.93 1.74 10.26
CA VAL A 57 4.73 0.89 10.36
C VAL A 57 4.77 -0.21 9.29
N LEU A 58 4.93 0.16 8.02
CA LEU A 58 4.95 -0.84 6.94
C LEU A 58 6.07 -1.89 7.12
N GLN A 59 7.25 -1.46 7.58
CA GLN A 59 8.36 -2.37 7.85
C GLN A 59 8.07 -3.34 9.00
N SER A 60 7.33 -2.93 10.04
CA SER A 60 6.98 -3.82 11.14
C SER A 60 6.06 -4.96 10.69
N TYR A 61 5.15 -4.69 9.77
CA TYR A 61 4.30 -5.70 9.15
C TYR A 61 5.08 -6.61 8.20
N GLU A 62 6.02 -6.07 7.43
CA GLU A 62 6.88 -6.88 6.55
C GLU A 62 7.73 -7.92 7.30
N VAL A 63 8.11 -7.67 8.56
CA VAL A 63 8.86 -8.65 9.37
C VAL A 63 8.01 -9.87 9.75
N ASN A 64 6.71 -9.68 9.96
CA ASN A 64 5.82 -10.71 10.49
C ASN A 64 4.92 -11.36 9.44
N HIS A 65 4.86 -10.78 8.25
CA HIS A 65 4.00 -11.22 7.16
C HIS A 65 4.82 -11.41 5.88
N ASN A 66 4.38 -12.31 5.01
CA ASN A 66 4.96 -12.49 3.67
C ASN A 66 4.52 -11.35 2.72
N LEU A 67 4.84 -10.11 3.11
CA LEU A 67 4.56 -8.85 2.42
C LEU A 67 5.88 -8.18 2.05
N LYS A 68 5.90 -7.42 0.95
CA LYS A 68 6.99 -6.49 0.66
C LYS A 68 6.42 -5.16 0.25
N PHE A 69 6.93 -4.09 0.88
CA PHE A 69 6.52 -2.73 0.58
C PHE A 69 7.55 -2.01 -0.29
N TYR A 70 7.03 -1.11 -1.12
CA TYR A 70 7.79 -0.30 -2.05
C TYR A 70 7.24 1.12 -2.08
N ARG A 71 8.11 2.13 -2.00
CA ARG A 71 7.75 3.51 -2.24
C ARG A 71 7.73 3.76 -3.74
N TYR A 72 6.53 3.98 -4.28
CA TYR A 72 6.30 4.12 -5.71
C TYR A 72 6.43 5.59 -6.16
N GLY A 73 5.89 6.50 -5.35
CA GLY A 73 5.90 7.95 -5.58
C GLY A 73 6.29 8.74 -4.33
N GLY A 74 5.83 10.00 -4.26
CA GLY A 74 6.04 10.88 -3.11
C GLY A 74 5.41 10.30 -1.85
N GLU A 75 4.07 10.25 -1.82
CA GLU A 75 3.27 9.62 -0.76
C GLU A 75 2.66 8.26 -1.14
N GLU A 76 2.91 7.79 -2.37
CA GLU A 76 2.36 6.54 -2.90
C GLU A 76 3.27 5.34 -2.62
N PHE A 77 2.67 4.24 -2.16
CA PHE A 77 3.34 2.99 -1.85
C PHE A 77 2.62 1.81 -2.50
N VAL A 78 3.39 0.79 -2.87
CA VAL A 78 2.88 -0.48 -3.41
C VAL A 78 3.30 -1.60 -2.48
N ALA A 79 2.41 -2.54 -2.24
CA ALA A 79 2.75 -3.80 -1.58
C ALA A 79 2.49 -4.99 -2.49
N LEU A 80 3.31 -6.02 -2.32
CA LEU A 80 3.11 -7.34 -2.87
C LEU A 80 2.95 -8.32 -1.70
N ALA A 81 1.92 -9.16 -1.74
CA ALA A 81 1.68 -10.22 -0.77
C ALA A 81 1.85 -11.59 -1.42
N TRP A 82 2.43 -12.54 -0.70
CA TRP A 82 2.59 -13.93 -1.14
C TRP A 82 1.89 -14.86 -0.16
N GLU A 83 1.34 -15.97 -0.68
CA GLU A 83 0.78 -17.06 0.14
C GLU A 83 -0.40 -16.67 1.03
N TYR A 84 -1.04 -15.52 0.75
CA TYR A 84 -2.26 -15.09 1.41
C TYR A 84 -3.43 -15.03 0.42
N ASN A 85 -4.64 -15.28 0.92
CA ASN A 85 -5.86 -14.92 0.21
C ASN A 85 -6.21 -13.43 0.43
N ILE A 86 -7.13 -12.91 -0.39
CA ILE A 86 -7.48 -11.49 -0.36
C ILE A 86 -8.10 -11.02 0.97
N SER A 87 -8.81 -11.90 1.68
CA SER A 87 -9.43 -11.58 2.97
C SER A 87 -8.37 -11.43 4.06
N GLU A 88 -7.39 -12.33 4.11
CA GLU A 88 -6.25 -12.24 5.03
C GLU A 88 -5.44 -10.96 4.79
N VAL A 89 -5.16 -10.63 3.52
CA VAL A 89 -4.47 -9.38 3.20
C VAL A 89 -5.30 -8.17 3.59
N LYS A 90 -6.62 -8.20 3.36
CA LYS A 90 -7.49 -7.11 3.80
C LYS A 90 -7.41 -6.88 5.31
N GLU A 91 -7.46 -7.94 6.12
CA GLU A 91 -7.34 -7.83 7.58
C GLU A 91 -6.01 -7.22 8.01
N ILE A 92 -4.89 -7.62 7.39
CA ILE A 92 -3.57 -7.03 7.66
C ILE A 92 -3.58 -5.53 7.34
N PHE A 93 -4.16 -5.13 6.21
CA PHE A 93 -4.21 -3.73 5.80
C PHE A 93 -5.19 -2.88 6.64
N GLU A 94 -6.24 -3.47 7.21
CA GLU A 94 -7.08 -2.79 8.19
C GLU A 94 -6.30 -2.51 9.49
N SER A 95 -5.43 -3.43 9.92
CA SER A 95 -4.51 -3.22 11.05
C SER A 95 -3.47 -2.15 10.74
N ILE A 96 -2.83 -2.19 9.55
CA ILE A 96 -1.91 -1.13 9.09
C ILE A 96 -2.60 0.23 9.13
N LYS A 97 -3.83 0.32 8.62
CA LYS A 97 -4.62 1.55 8.63
C LYS A 97 -4.85 2.05 10.07
N SER A 98 -5.20 1.16 11.00
CA SER A 98 -5.36 1.50 12.41
C SER A 98 -4.08 2.06 13.03
N ASP A 99 -2.93 1.44 12.76
CA ASP A 99 -1.63 1.88 13.27
C ASP A 99 -1.18 3.21 12.65
N VAL A 100 -1.48 3.43 11.36
CA VAL A 100 -1.24 4.71 10.69
C VAL A 100 -2.09 5.83 11.29
N ASN A 101 -3.37 5.56 11.59
CA ASN A 101 -4.25 6.52 12.26
C ASN A 101 -3.75 6.91 13.66
N ALA A 102 -2.93 6.07 14.30
CA ALA A 102 -2.33 6.36 15.59
C ALA A 102 -1.05 7.22 15.49
N ILE A 103 -0.50 7.43 14.28
CA ILE A 103 0.68 8.28 14.07
C ILE A 103 0.36 9.72 14.48
N GLY A 104 1.20 10.30 15.34
CA GLY A 104 1.02 11.68 15.80
C GLY A 104 -0.03 11.87 16.91
N GLY A 105 -0.66 10.79 17.38
CA GLY A 105 -1.60 10.80 18.49
C GLY A 105 -2.86 11.63 18.22
N SER A 106 -3.50 12.13 19.27
CA SER A 106 -4.76 12.90 19.14
C SER A 106 -4.60 14.27 18.48
N ALA A 107 -3.37 14.75 18.29
CA ALA A 107 -3.08 16.09 17.76
C ALA A 107 -3.01 16.12 16.24
N ILE A 108 -2.74 14.99 15.59
CA ILE A 108 -2.52 14.88 14.16
C ILE A 108 -3.32 13.69 13.64
N ASN A 109 -4.19 13.93 12.67
CA ASN A 109 -4.93 12.86 12.01
C ASN A 109 -4.21 12.49 10.71
N VAL A 110 -3.68 11.27 10.62
CA VAL A 110 -3.04 10.72 9.41
C VAL A 110 -3.90 9.58 8.90
N GLY A 111 -4.52 9.74 7.74
CA GLY A 111 -5.26 8.68 7.08
C GLY A 111 -4.42 7.98 6.01
N VAL A 112 -4.74 6.72 5.74
CA VAL A 112 -4.24 6.00 4.57
C VAL A 112 -5.40 5.34 3.84
N SER A 113 -5.47 5.57 2.53
CA SER A 113 -6.37 4.84 1.65
C SER A 113 -5.60 3.73 0.94
N THR A 114 -6.22 2.56 0.82
CA THR A 114 -5.61 1.38 0.18
C THR A 114 -6.57 0.76 -0.83
N GLY A 115 -6.09 0.47 -2.03
CA GLY A 115 -6.71 -0.42 -2.98
C GLY A 115 -6.00 -1.77 -3.06
N LEU A 116 -6.74 -2.87 -2.96
CA LEU A 116 -6.24 -4.25 -3.03
C LEU A 116 -6.79 -4.95 -4.26
N VAL A 117 -6.04 -5.83 -4.89
CA VAL A 117 -6.54 -6.71 -5.96
C VAL A 117 -5.92 -8.10 -5.84
N PRO A 118 -6.74 -9.19 -5.89
CA PRO A 118 -6.19 -10.53 -6.08
C PRO A 118 -5.38 -10.59 -7.38
N SER A 119 -4.21 -11.19 -7.33
CA SER A 119 -3.29 -11.23 -8.47
C SER A 119 -2.77 -12.62 -8.76
N ASP A 120 -2.60 -12.91 -10.04
CA ASP A 120 -1.74 -13.98 -10.55
C ASP A 120 -0.76 -13.37 -11.56
N ILE A 121 0.23 -12.66 -11.03
CA ILE A 121 1.25 -11.98 -11.82
C ILE A 121 2.21 -13.02 -12.39
N HIS A 122 2.18 -13.17 -13.72
CA HIS A 122 3.03 -14.10 -14.46
C HIS A 122 4.02 -13.40 -15.40
N ALA A 123 3.82 -12.11 -15.67
CA ALA A 123 4.71 -11.29 -16.50
C ALA A 123 4.59 -9.79 -16.19
N MET A 124 5.53 -8.95 -16.67
CA MET A 124 5.46 -7.49 -16.49
C MET A 124 4.14 -6.88 -16.99
N LYS A 125 3.64 -7.32 -18.16
CA LYS A 125 2.35 -6.86 -18.70
C LYS A 125 1.17 -7.19 -17.78
N SER A 126 1.24 -8.30 -17.05
CA SER A 126 0.22 -8.65 -16.06
C SER A 126 0.33 -7.76 -14.82
N PHE A 127 1.54 -7.36 -14.42
CA PHE A 127 1.75 -6.46 -13.29
C PHE A 127 1.15 -5.07 -13.53
N ASP A 128 1.36 -4.46 -14.70
CA ASP A 128 0.77 -3.15 -15.04
C ASP A 128 -0.77 -3.18 -14.96
N LEU A 129 -1.39 -4.29 -15.39
CA LEU A 129 -2.83 -4.49 -15.24
C LEU A 129 -3.23 -4.49 -13.75
N TYR A 130 -2.63 -5.34 -12.91
CA TYR A 130 -3.00 -5.41 -11.49
C TYR A 130 -2.71 -4.11 -10.74
N LEU A 131 -1.64 -3.39 -11.10
CA LEU A 131 -1.34 -2.08 -10.53
C LEU A 131 -2.47 -1.09 -10.84
N ASN A 132 -2.95 -1.05 -12.09
CA ASN A 132 -4.07 -0.19 -12.48
C ASN A 132 -5.40 -0.58 -11.80
N LEU A 133 -5.66 -1.87 -11.59
CA LEU A 133 -6.86 -2.33 -10.88
C LEU A 133 -6.80 -1.95 -9.39
N ALA A 134 -5.65 -2.13 -8.74
CA ALA A 134 -5.44 -1.71 -7.37
C ALA A 134 -5.54 -0.18 -7.22
N ASP A 135 -4.99 0.58 -8.18
CA ASP A 135 -5.13 2.04 -8.22
C ASP A 135 -6.60 2.48 -8.38
N SER A 136 -7.38 1.78 -9.22
CA SER A 136 -8.82 2.03 -9.33
C SER A 136 -9.57 1.76 -8.01
N ALA A 137 -9.16 0.75 -7.24
CA ALA A 137 -9.71 0.51 -5.91
C ALA A 137 -9.27 1.57 -4.89
N LEU A 138 -8.02 2.06 -4.97
CA LEU A 138 -7.54 3.17 -4.17
C LEU A 138 -8.33 4.45 -4.46
N TYR A 139 -8.60 4.74 -5.74
CA TYR A 139 -9.43 5.86 -6.13
C TYR A 139 -10.83 5.79 -5.52
N GLN A 140 -11.47 4.60 -5.56
CA GLN A 140 -12.74 4.36 -4.88
C GLN A 140 -12.64 4.55 -3.36
N ALA A 141 -11.52 4.12 -2.74
CA ALA A 141 -11.28 4.32 -1.31
C ALA A 141 -11.30 5.82 -0.96
N LYS A 142 -10.65 6.65 -1.79
CA LYS A 142 -10.61 8.10 -1.63
C LYS A 142 -11.99 8.74 -1.84
N ASP A 143 -12.72 8.35 -2.89
CA ASP A 143 -14.05 8.89 -3.22
C ASP A 143 -15.10 8.57 -2.14
N LEU A 144 -15.02 7.39 -1.53
CA LEU A 144 -15.94 6.99 -0.46
C LEU A 144 -15.65 7.66 0.89
N GLY A 145 -14.68 8.57 0.96
CA GLY A 145 -14.34 9.35 2.15
C GLY A 145 -13.04 8.94 2.83
N LYS A 146 -12.08 8.38 2.07
CA LYS A 146 -10.69 8.13 2.51
C LYS A 146 -10.58 7.17 3.70
N ASN A 147 -9.37 7.01 4.24
CA ASN A 147 -9.04 6.19 5.42
C ASN A 147 -9.71 4.81 5.41
N ARG A 148 -9.49 4.06 4.33
CA ARG A 148 -10.15 2.76 4.13
C ARG A 148 -9.39 1.84 3.20
N VAL A 149 -9.72 0.56 3.30
CA VAL A 149 -9.22 -0.50 2.44
C VAL A 149 -10.36 -0.97 1.53
N ILE A 150 -10.16 -0.85 0.21
CA ILE A 150 -11.11 -1.34 -0.79
C ILE A 150 -10.46 -2.46 -1.58
N VAL A 151 -11.20 -3.56 -1.77
CA VAL A 151 -10.80 -4.64 -2.68
C VAL A 151 -11.42 -4.36 -4.05
N TYR A 152 -10.62 -4.35 -5.11
CA TYR A 152 -11.08 -4.23 -6.48
C TYR A 152 -12.09 -5.33 -6.80
N GLY A 153 -13.28 -4.94 -7.26
CA GLY A 153 -14.41 -5.85 -7.49
C GLY A 153 -15.28 -6.14 -6.27
N GLY A 154 -14.98 -5.56 -5.10
CA GLY A 154 -15.76 -5.73 -3.88
C GLY A 154 -16.48 -4.46 -3.45
N VAL A 155 -17.74 -4.27 -3.90
CA VAL A 155 -18.73 -3.64 -3.02
C VAL A 155 -19.09 -4.73 -2.01
N THR A 156 -18.49 -4.70 -0.81
CA THR A 156 -19.04 -5.47 0.31
C THR A 156 -20.42 -4.88 0.62
N ARG A 157 -21.45 -5.42 -0.04
CA ARG A 157 -22.81 -5.36 0.47
C ARG A 157 -22.88 -6.33 1.64
N SER A 158 -22.83 -5.79 2.84
CA SER A 158 -23.42 -6.36 4.05
C SER A 158 -23.67 -5.23 5.02
#